data_AF-A0A3C0QBJ7-F1
#
_entry.id   AF-A0A3C0QBJ7-F1
#
_cell.length_a   1.000
_cell.length_b   1.000
_cell.length_c   1.000
_cell.angle_alpha   90.00
_cell.angle_beta   90.00
_cell.angle_gamma   90.00
#
_symmetry.space_group_name_H-M   'P 1'
#
loop_
_entity.id
_entity.type
_entity.pdbx_description
1 polymer ?
#
loop_
_entity_poly.entity_id
_entity_poly.type
_entity_poly.pdbx_seq_one_letter_code
_entity_poly.pdbx_strand_id
1 'polypeptide(L)' 'MHITETLGEQQREDLVAALEDSGGITAAEFCPLRYHLMLVRYDRELYSSQDVLNRVTSQNVNAKLIGPV' A
#
# COMPACT_ATOMS: atom_id res chain seq x y z
N MET A 1 3.57 -4.90 -3.11
CA MET A 1 3.85 -3.56 -3.70
C MET A 1 5.21 -3.09 -3.20
N HIS A 2 5.95 -2.32 -4.00
CA HIS A 2 7.24 -1.74 -3.61
C HIS A 2 7.12 -0.22 -3.52
N ILE A 3 7.52 0.35 -2.39
CA ILE A 3 7.58 1.79 -2.13
C ILE A 3 9.04 2.21 -2.23
N THR A 4 9.30 3.22 -3.06
CA THR A 4 10.66 3.67 -3.38
C THR A 4 11.22 4.59 -2.30
N GLU A 5 10.34 5.30 -1.59
CA GLU A 5 10.69 6.18 -0.49
C GLU A 5 11.21 5.41 0.70
N THR A 6 12.21 5.99 1.36
CA THR A 6 12.56 5.59 2.72
C THR A 6 11.60 6.27 3.69
N LEU A 7 10.51 5.59 4.02
CA LEU A 7 9.54 6.07 5.01
C LEU A 7 10.02 5.74 6.42
N GLY A 8 9.94 6.71 7.33
CA GLY A 8 10.13 6.49 8.77
C GLY A 8 9.01 5.65 9.38
N GLU A 9 9.16 5.23 10.64
CA GLU A 9 8.15 4.41 11.34
C GLU A 9 6.77 5.07 11.37
N GLN A 10 6.69 6.32 11.84
CA GLN A 10 5.44 7.09 11.86
C GLN A 10 4.79 7.22 10.48
N GLN A 11 5.58 7.52 9.45
CA GLN A 11 5.06 7.67 8.08
C GLN A 11 4.49 6.35 7.53
N ARG A 12 5.04 5.20 7.93
CA ARG A 12 4.51 3.90 7.54
C ARG A 12 3.20 3.60 8.25
N GLU A 13 3.10 3.92 9.54
CA GLU A 13 1.86 3.76 10.30
C GLU A 13 0.75 4.66 9.75
N ASP A 14 1.07 5.93 9.47
CA ASP A 14 0.13 6.89 8.88
C ASP A 14 -0.37 6.41 7.51
N LEU A 15 0.54 5.86 6.67
CA LEU A 15 0.18 5.30 5.37
C LEU A 15 -0.72 4.07 5.49
N VAL A 16 -0.43 3.17 6.43
CA VAL A 16 -1.27 1.99 6.70
C VAL A 16 -2.67 2.44 7.13
N ALA A 17 -2.76 3.34 8.11
CA ALA A 17 -4.04 3.84 8.61
C ALA A 17 -4.87 4.52 7.50
N ALA A 18 -4.24 5.35 6.67
CA ALA A 18 -4.91 6.02 5.55
C ALA A 18 -5.45 5.04 4.50
N LEU A 19 -4.76 3.92 4.29
CA LEU A 19 -5.19 2.91 3.32
C LEU A 19 -6.30 2.03 3.88
N GLU A 20 -6.24 1.65 5.15
CA GLU A 20 -7.29 0.86 5.81
C GLU A 20 -8.58 1.65 6.05
N ASP A 21 -8.50 2.97 6.22
CA ASP A 21 -9.68 3.85 6.25
C ASP A 21 -10.35 3.96 4.87
N SER A 22 -9.61 3.65 3.81
CA SER A 22 -10.12 3.68 2.45
C SER A 22 -10.93 2.41 2.14
N GLY A 23 -12.26 2.56 2.15
CA GLY A 23 -13.20 1.45 1.97
C GLY A 23 -12.85 0.55 0.78
N GLY A 24 -12.72 -0.75 1.05
CA GLY A 24 -12.39 -1.83 0.11
C GLY A 24 -10.91 -2.29 0.14
N ILE A 25 -10.02 -1.59 0.85
CA ILE A 25 -8.78 -2.18 1.37
C ILE A 25 -9.13 -2.89 2.69
N THR A 26 -8.75 -4.15 2.81
CA THR A 26 -9.04 -4.99 3.98
C THR A 26 -7.88 -5.03 4.97
N ALA A 27 -6.64 -4.88 4.49
CA ALA A 27 -5.45 -4.77 5.32
C ALA A 27 -4.29 -4.17 4.54
N ALA A 28 -3.45 -3.40 5.22
CA ALA A 28 -2.22 -2.85 4.68
C ALA A 28 -1.07 -3.07 5.67
N GLU A 29 0.03 -3.70 5.26
CA GLU A 29 1.15 -3.94 6.16
C GLU A 29 2.51 -3.88 5.45
N PHE A 30 3.50 -3.32 6.13
CA PHE A 30 4.89 -3.38 5.70
C PHE A 30 5.53 -4.69 6.10
N CYS A 31 6.39 -5.23 5.22
CA CYS A 31 7.15 -6.43 5.53
C CYS A 31 8.22 -6.13 6.61
N PRO A 32 8.27 -6.87 7.73
CA PRO A 32 9.13 -6.54 8.86
C PRO A 32 10.64 -6.57 8.55
N LEU A 33 11.05 -7.35 7.55
CA LEU A 33 12.46 -7.43 7.11
C LEU A 33 12.75 -6.60 5.84
N ARG A 34 11.72 -6.00 5.23
CA ARG A 34 11.82 -5.28 3.95
C ARG A 34 10.88 -4.08 3.96
N TYR A 35 11.30 -3.00 4.61
CA TYR A 35 10.49 -1.79 4.79
C TYR A 35 10.12 -1.04 3.50
N HIS A 36 10.68 -1.44 2.36
CA HIS A 36 10.28 -0.96 1.03
C HIS A 36 9.19 -1.84 0.40
N LEU A 37 8.81 -2.96 1.02
CA LEU A 37 7.74 -3.83 0.54
C LEU A 37 6.53 -3.72 1.45
N MET A 38 5.39 -3.60 0.81
CA MET A 38 4.10 -3.50 1.45
C MET A 38 3.14 -4.51 0.82
N LEU A 39 2.46 -5.26 1.68
CA LEU A 39 1.37 -6.16 1.31
C LEU A 39 0.06 -5.40 1.50
N VAL A 40 -0.74 -5.34 0.44
CA VAL A 40 -2.07 -4.73 0.48
C VAL A 40 -3.08 -5.79 0.11
N ARG A 41 -4.02 -6.03 1.03
CA ARG A 41 -5.15 -6.93 0.83
C ARG A 41 -6.37 -6.06 0.56
N TYR A 42 -7.11 -6.39 -0.48
CA TYR A 42 -8.24 -5.60 -0.93
C TYR A 42 -9.29 -6.51 -1.53
N ASP A 43 -10.51 -6.01 -1.58
CA ASP A 43 -11.62 -6.69 -2.25
C ASP A 43 -11.44 -6.60 -3.78
N ARG A 44 -11.25 -7.75 -4.42
CA ARG A 44 -11.03 -7.86 -5.86
C ARG A 44 -12.30 -7.68 -6.68
N GLU A 45 -13.48 -7.70 -6.06
CA GLU A 45 -14.74 -7.38 -6.73
C GLU A 45 -14.92 -5.86 -6.84
N LEU A 46 -14.28 -5.09 -5.95
CA LEU A 46 -14.38 -3.63 -5.88
C LEU A 46 -13.18 -2.91 -6.51
N TYR A 47 -11.98 -3.48 -6.38
CA TYR A 47 -10.74 -2.87 -6.87
C TYR A 47 -9.87 -3.84 -7.67
N SER A 48 -9.16 -3.29 -8.65
CA SER A 48 -8.03 -3.95 -9.30
C SER A 48 -6.71 -3.62 -8.59
N SER A 49 -5.66 -4.38 -8.90
CA SER A 49 -4.30 -4.09 -8.44
C SER A 49 -3.83 -2.67 -8.85
N GLN A 50 -4.28 -2.18 -10.01
CA GLN A 50 -3.99 -0.84 -10.49
C GLN A 50 -4.72 0.25 -9.69
N ASP A 51 -5.98 0.03 -9.29
CA ASP A 51 -6.72 0.97 -8.46
C ASP A 51 -6.08 1.14 -7.09
N VAL A 52 -5.62 0.03 -6.51
CA VAL A 52 -4.88 0.03 -5.25
C VAL A 52 -3.56 0.78 -5.41
N LEU A 53 -2.83 0.56 -6.49
CA LEU A 53 -1.61 1.33 -6.76
C LEU A 53 -1.90 2.83 -6.84
N ASN A 54 -2.92 3.23 -7.60
CA ASN A 54 -3.30 4.65 -7.74
C ASN A 54 -3.62 5.29 -6.38
N ARG A 55 -4.31 4.56 -5.50
CA ARG A 55 -4.61 4.99 -4.13
C ARG A 55 -3.35 5.14 -3.29
N VAL A 56 -2.43 4.17 -3.34
CA VAL A 56 -1.16 4.28 -2.61
C VAL A 56 -0.37 5.49 -3.12
N THR A 57 -0.28 5.68 -4.44
CA THR A 57 0.42 6.85 -5.01
C THR A 57 -0.26 8.19 -4.69
N SER A 58 -1.57 8.21 -4.43
CA SER A 58 -2.30 9.41 -4.00
C SER A 58 -1.89 9.91 -2.61
N GLN A 59 -1.22 9.06 -1.81
CA GLN A 59 -0.66 9.42 -0.51
C GLN A 59 0.74 10.07 -0.61
N ASN A 60 1.10 10.59 -1.79
CA ASN A 60 2.41 11.19 -2.09
C ASN A 60 3.60 10.23 -1.91
N VAL A 61 3.41 8.94 -2.20
CA VAL A 61 4.48 7.94 -2.21
C VAL A 61 4.64 7.33 -3.61
N ASN A 62 5.88 7.07 -4.03
CA ASN A 62 6.23 6.42 -5.28
C ASN A 62 6.22 4.90 -5.09
N ALA A 63 5.03 4.33 -5.31
CA ALA A 63 4.83 2.90 -5.26
C ALA A 63 4.85 2.26 -6.66
N LYS A 64 5.18 0.97 -6.71
CA LYS A 64 5.13 0.11 -7.89
C LYS A 64 4.52 -1.23 -7.54
N LEU A 65 3.69 -1.77 -8.43
CA LEU A 65 3.19 -3.13 -8.29
C LEU A 65 4.33 -4.12 -8.47
N ILE A 66 4.50 -4.99 -7.47
CA ILE A 66 5.40 -6.13 -7.52
C ILE A 66 4.55 -7.34 -7.14
N GLY A 67 4.25 -8.18 -8.12
CA GLY A 67 3.34 -9.32 -8.00
C GLY A 67 2.57 -9.56 -9.31
N PRO A 68 1.93 -10.74 -9.46
CA PRO A 68 1.06 -11.02 -10.59
C PRO A 68 -0.14 -10.06 -10.61
N VAL A 69 -0.50 -9.59 -11.80
CA VAL A 69 -1.55 -8.59 -12.06
C VAL A 69 -2.94 -9.21 -11.95
#